data_AF-A0A2S7DH00-F1
#
_entry.id   AF-A0A2S7DH00-F1
#
_cell.length_a   1.000
_cell.length_b   1.000
_cell.length_c   1.000
_cell.angle_alpha   90.00
_cell.angle_beta   90.00
_cell.angle_gamma   90.00
#
_symmetry.space_group_name_H-M   'P 1'
#
loop_
_entity.id
_entity.type
_entity.pdbx_description
1 polymer ?
#
loop_
_entity_poly.entity_id
_entity_poly.type
_entity_poly.pdbx_seq_one_letter_code
_entity_poly.pdbx_strand_id
1 'polypeptide(L)'
;MSVSMDHRVLALAGVAQALQQVRRIAETGHSEAATVRTAMDSVFRVDAASPEAVYGSTAALAPGLRLLHNYFRNQGQDEVLPRLALAVLQLERRFVRDNATVATVSSGIDAAARQAQHLGDSAHPDVLSSLGGLYAQTISHLRPKVMVQGNPHYLGQAGVVAEIRALLLAAVRSAVLWRQMGGSLWDFLFAKRAMSEAVDRALR
;
A
#
# COMPACT_ATOMS: atom_id res chain seq x y z
N MET A 1 2.21 -19.85 -16.10
CA MET A 1 2.61 -18.42 -16.16
C MET A 1 1.53 -17.46 -15.67
N SER A 2 0.23 -17.78 -15.78
CA SER A 2 -0.90 -16.93 -15.32
C SER A 2 -0.90 -16.64 -13.82
N VAL A 3 -0.66 -17.66 -12.99
CA VAL A 3 -0.70 -17.56 -11.50
C VAL A 3 0.26 -16.48 -10.97
N SER A 4 1.46 -16.37 -11.56
CA SER A 4 2.42 -15.33 -11.14
C SER A 4 1.91 -13.92 -11.45
N MET A 5 1.18 -13.72 -12.55
CA MET A 5 0.64 -12.40 -12.89
C MET A 5 -0.56 -12.04 -12.00
N ASP A 6 -1.44 -13.00 -11.70
CA ASP A 6 -2.59 -12.78 -10.82
C ASP A 6 -2.12 -12.31 -9.42
N HIS A 7 -1.14 -13.00 -8.84
CA HIS A 7 -0.50 -12.61 -7.59
C HIS A 7 0.15 -11.22 -7.62
N ARG A 8 0.82 -10.86 -8.72
CA ARG A 8 1.41 -9.52 -8.88
C ARG A 8 0.34 -8.44 -8.90
N VAL A 9 -0.77 -8.68 -9.60
CA VAL A 9 -1.86 -7.71 -9.71
C VAL A 9 -2.55 -7.49 -8.36
N LEU A 10 -2.72 -8.53 -7.54
CA LEU A 10 -3.26 -8.37 -6.18
C LEU A 10 -2.38 -7.48 -5.31
N ALA A 11 -1.06 -7.68 -5.34
CA ALA A 11 -0.13 -6.83 -4.62
C ALA A 11 -0.16 -5.37 -5.13
N LEU A 12 -0.24 -5.17 -6.46
CA LEU A 12 -0.42 -3.83 -7.04
C LEU A 12 -1.76 -3.20 -6.66
N ALA A 13 -2.83 -3.99 -6.51
CA ALA A 13 -4.12 -3.49 -6.06
C ALA A 13 -4.03 -2.99 -4.60
N GLY A 14 -3.28 -3.70 -3.75
CA GLY A 14 -2.96 -3.24 -2.40
C GLY A 14 -2.22 -1.89 -2.38
N VAL A 15 -1.23 -1.71 -3.27
CA VAL A 15 -0.56 -0.41 -3.47
C VAL A 15 -1.57 0.65 -3.91
N ALA A 16 -2.33 0.40 -4.97
CA ALA A 16 -3.26 1.37 -5.55
C ALA A 16 -4.34 1.81 -4.56
N GLN A 17 -4.92 0.87 -3.82
CA GLN A 17 -5.96 1.13 -2.83
C GLN A 17 -5.44 1.95 -1.65
N ALA A 18 -4.28 1.58 -1.09
CA ALA A 18 -3.67 2.34 0.01
C ALA A 18 -3.34 3.78 -0.41
N LEU A 19 -2.81 3.96 -1.63
CA LEU A 19 -2.45 5.28 -2.15
C LEU A 19 -3.66 6.14 -2.53
N GLN A 20 -4.73 5.53 -3.05
CA GLN A 20 -5.99 6.25 -3.26
C GLN A 20 -6.56 6.73 -1.93
N GLN A 21 -6.43 5.91 -0.88
CA GLN A 21 -6.87 6.27 0.45
C GLN A 21 -6.04 7.42 1.05
N VAL A 22 -4.72 7.41 0.87
CA VAL A 22 -3.83 8.53 1.21
C VAL A 22 -4.29 9.83 0.54
N ARG A 23 -4.58 9.80 -0.77
CA ARG A 23 -5.06 10.97 -1.51
C ARG A 23 -6.39 11.47 -0.96
N ARG A 24 -7.36 10.56 -0.76
CA ARG A 24 -8.68 10.91 -0.23
C ARG A 24 -8.59 11.59 1.13
N ILE A 25 -7.78 11.06 2.04
CA ILE A 25 -7.58 11.63 3.37
C ILE A 25 -6.89 13.01 3.25
N ALA A 26 -5.86 13.14 2.42
CA ALA A 26 -5.16 14.40 2.23
C ALA A 26 -6.06 15.51 1.64
N GLU A 27 -6.99 15.15 0.75
CA GLU A 27 -7.87 16.11 0.07
C GLU A 27 -9.15 16.43 0.85
N THR A 28 -9.73 15.42 1.49
CA THR A 28 -11.09 15.49 2.07
C THR A 28 -11.15 15.23 3.56
N GLY A 29 -10.07 14.76 4.19
CA GLY A 29 -10.06 14.33 5.59
C GLY A 29 -10.85 13.05 5.86
N HIS A 30 -11.50 12.47 4.84
CA HIS A 30 -12.35 11.30 5.01
C HIS A 30 -11.56 10.01 4.86
N SER A 31 -11.74 9.13 5.85
CA SER A 31 -11.22 7.79 5.80
C SER A 31 -12.29 6.73 5.51
N GLU A 32 -11.96 5.71 4.73
CA GLU A 32 -12.82 4.55 4.47
C GLU A 32 -12.29 3.39 5.32
N ALA A 33 -13.02 3.06 6.39
CA ALA A 33 -12.55 2.20 7.45
C ALA A 33 -12.20 0.78 6.98
N ALA A 34 -12.97 0.21 6.04
CA ALA A 34 -12.71 -1.15 5.54
C ALA A 34 -11.39 -1.20 4.75
N THR A 35 -11.12 -0.17 3.95
CA THR A 35 -9.90 0.00 3.18
C THR A 35 -8.68 0.17 4.08
N VAL A 36 -8.78 1.03 5.10
CA VAL A 36 -7.69 1.23 6.07
C VAL A 36 -7.41 -0.06 6.83
N ARG A 37 -8.44 -0.74 7.33
CA ARG A 37 -8.31 -2.02 8.03
C ARG A 37 -7.63 -3.07 7.16
N THR A 38 -8.05 -3.22 5.91
CA THR A 38 -7.41 -4.14 4.94
C THR A 38 -5.93 -3.79 4.75
N ALA A 39 -5.60 -2.51 4.62
CA ALA A 39 -4.22 -2.07 4.47
C ALA A 39 -3.40 -2.36 5.74
N MET A 40 -3.93 -2.10 6.94
CA MET A 40 -3.22 -2.35 8.20
C MET A 40 -3.06 -3.85 8.48
N ASP A 41 -4.10 -4.65 8.27
CA ASP A 41 -4.03 -6.11 8.38
C ASP A 41 -2.93 -6.69 7.48
N SER A 42 -2.80 -6.15 6.26
CA SER A 42 -1.76 -6.57 5.32
C SER A 42 -0.33 -6.30 5.80
N VAL A 43 -0.14 -5.29 6.66
CA VAL A 43 1.17 -4.98 7.26
C VAL A 43 1.59 -6.07 8.23
N PHE A 44 0.64 -6.59 9.02
CA PHE A 44 0.90 -7.56 10.07
C PHE A 44 0.95 -9.02 9.58
N ARG A 45 0.39 -9.31 8.39
CA ARG A 45 0.44 -10.65 7.80
C ARG A 45 1.73 -10.86 7.00
N VAL A 46 2.83 -11.08 7.72
CA VAL A 46 4.16 -11.27 7.14
C VAL A 46 4.31 -12.65 6.49
N ASP A 47 3.84 -13.71 7.15
CA ASP A 47 3.98 -15.12 6.73
C ASP A 47 2.70 -15.70 6.12
N ALA A 48 2.14 -15.03 5.12
CA ALA A 48 0.94 -15.51 4.44
C ALA A 48 1.28 -16.60 3.40
N ALA A 49 0.44 -17.66 3.34
CA ALA A 49 0.59 -18.74 2.37
C ALA A 49 0.32 -18.32 0.91
N SER A 50 -0.39 -17.19 0.71
CA SER A 50 -0.66 -16.63 -0.61
C SER A 50 -0.87 -15.10 -0.53
N PRO A 51 -0.75 -14.36 -1.64
CA PRO A 51 -1.04 -12.92 -1.67
C PRO A 51 -2.48 -12.57 -1.27
N GLU A 52 -3.46 -13.41 -1.60
CA GLU A 52 -4.85 -13.23 -1.18
C GLU A 52 -4.96 -13.23 0.35
N ALA A 53 -4.26 -14.15 1.01
CA ALA A 53 -4.25 -14.27 2.47
C ALA A 53 -3.63 -13.03 3.15
N VAL A 54 -2.68 -12.34 2.50
CA VAL A 54 -2.14 -11.06 2.99
C VAL A 54 -3.25 -10.03 3.16
N TYR A 55 -4.19 -9.95 2.22
CA TYR A 55 -5.30 -8.99 2.25
C TYR A 55 -6.60 -9.58 2.82
N GLY A 56 -6.59 -10.86 3.18
CA GLY A 56 -7.73 -11.61 3.74
C GLY A 56 -8.66 -12.15 2.68
N SER A 57 -8.95 -11.38 1.62
CA SER A 57 -9.66 -11.87 0.44
C SER A 57 -9.38 -10.98 -0.77
N THR A 58 -9.58 -11.53 -1.96
CA THR A 58 -9.57 -10.74 -3.21
C THR A 58 -10.65 -9.66 -3.21
N ALA A 59 -11.81 -9.91 -2.58
CA ALA A 59 -12.89 -8.93 -2.48
C ALA A 59 -12.48 -7.67 -1.69
N ALA A 60 -11.63 -7.81 -0.68
CA ALA A 60 -11.09 -6.67 0.09
C ALA A 60 -10.19 -5.74 -0.75
N LEU A 61 -9.69 -6.24 -1.89
CA LEU A 61 -8.90 -5.48 -2.86
C LEU A 61 -9.74 -4.93 -4.02
N ALA A 62 -11.07 -5.13 -4.03
CA ALA A 62 -11.92 -4.65 -5.12
C ALA A 62 -11.75 -3.16 -5.45
N PRO A 63 -11.61 -2.23 -4.46
CA PRO A 63 -11.30 -0.83 -4.77
C PRO A 63 -9.99 -0.66 -5.54
N GLY A 64 -8.90 -1.30 -5.09
CA GLY A 64 -7.60 -1.28 -5.76
C GLY A 64 -7.63 -1.89 -7.17
N LEU A 65 -8.30 -3.02 -7.32
CA LEU A 65 -8.46 -3.71 -8.60
C LEU A 65 -9.25 -2.85 -9.61
N ARG A 66 -10.32 -2.17 -9.17
CA ARG A 66 -11.08 -1.24 -10.02
C ARG A 66 -10.24 -0.05 -10.46
N LEU A 67 -9.37 0.48 -9.58
CA LEU A 67 -8.42 1.53 -9.96
C LEU A 67 -7.50 1.03 -11.07
N LEU A 68 -6.85 -0.12 -10.88
CA LEU A 68 -5.97 -0.71 -11.90
C LEU A 68 -6.70 -0.97 -13.22
N HIS A 69 -7.92 -1.51 -13.17
CA HIS A 69 -8.78 -1.72 -14.34
C HIS A 69 -8.95 -0.42 -15.13
N ASN A 70 -9.32 0.67 -14.46
CA ASN A 70 -9.53 1.96 -15.09
C ASN A 70 -8.23 2.52 -15.70
N TYR A 71 -7.10 2.46 -14.99
CA TYR A 71 -5.81 2.95 -15.53
C TYR A 71 -5.33 2.13 -16.73
N PHE A 72 -5.47 0.81 -16.72
CA PHE A 72 -5.04 -0.01 -17.87
C PHE A 72 -5.89 0.23 -19.12
N ARG A 73 -7.14 0.68 -18.95
CA ARG A 73 -8.05 1.05 -20.05
C ARG A 73 -8.01 2.54 -20.41
N ASN A 74 -7.05 3.29 -19.87
CA ASN A 74 -6.93 4.74 -20.05
C ASN A 74 -8.21 5.52 -19.63
N GLN A 75 -8.94 5.00 -18.64
CA GLN A 75 -10.13 5.60 -18.04
C GLN A 75 -9.84 6.19 -16.66
N GLY A 76 -8.60 6.10 -16.18
CA GLY A 76 -8.15 6.75 -14.95
C GLY A 76 -8.14 8.26 -15.11
N GLN A 77 -8.76 8.98 -14.18
CA GLN A 77 -8.91 10.45 -14.24
C GLN A 77 -7.87 11.22 -13.41
N ASP A 78 -7.08 10.52 -12.59
CA ASP A 78 -6.14 11.14 -11.67
C ASP A 78 -4.68 10.82 -12.07
N GLU A 79 -3.96 11.83 -12.53
CA GLU A 79 -2.54 11.65 -12.90
C GLU A 79 -1.61 11.58 -11.68
N VAL A 80 -2.08 11.96 -10.48
CA VAL A 80 -1.27 11.97 -9.25
C VAL A 80 -1.07 10.56 -8.73
N LEU A 81 -2.09 9.70 -8.74
CA LEU A 81 -1.99 8.34 -8.21
C LEU A 81 -0.90 7.50 -8.92
N PRO A 82 -0.77 7.46 -10.26
CA PRO A 82 0.33 6.76 -10.92
C PRO A 82 1.72 7.27 -10.55
N ARG A 83 1.88 8.59 -10.37
CA ARG A 83 3.16 9.20 -9.94
C ARG A 83 3.51 8.79 -8.51
N LEU A 84 2.51 8.79 -7.62
CA LEU A 84 2.66 8.35 -6.25
C LEU A 84 3.02 6.86 -6.16
N ALA A 85 2.33 6.02 -6.94
CA ALA A 85 2.61 4.59 -7.04
C ALA A 85 4.03 4.34 -7.56
N LEU A 86 4.45 5.03 -8.62
CA LEU A 86 5.82 4.92 -9.14
C LEU A 86 6.86 5.30 -8.08
N ALA A 87 6.64 6.37 -7.32
CA ALA A 87 7.54 6.77 -6.24
C ALA A 87 7.66 5.69 -5.16
N VAL A 88 6.55 5.07 -4.75
CA VAL A 88 6.55 3.96 -3.78
C VAL A 88 7.26 2.72 -4.33
N LEU A 89 6.98 2.32 -5.57
CA LEU A 89 7.64 1.18 -6.21
C LEU A 89 9.16 1.38 -6.37
N GLN A 90 9.62 2.62 -6.58
CA GLN A 90 11.04 2.95 -6.62
C GLN A 90 11.66 3.01 -5.22
N LEU A 91 10.93 3.53 -4.24
CA LEU A 91 11.35 3.63 -2.84
C LEU A 91 11.55 2.25 -2.21
N GLU A 92 10.66 1.31 -2.50
CA GLU A 92 10.73 -0.08 -2.05
C GLU A 92 12.10 -0.70 -2.36
N ARG A 93 12.63 -0.46 -3.57
CA ARG A 93 13.93 -1.00 -3.99
C ARG A 93 15.09 -0.46 -3.17
N ARG A 94 14.96 0.74 -2.60
CA ARG A 94 15.95 1.32 -1.68
C ARG A 94 15.75 0.79 -0.28
N PHE A 95 14.50 0.71 0.17
CA PHE A 95 14.15 0.14 1.46
C PHE A 95 14.71 -1.29 1.62
N VAL A 96 14.42 -2.21 0.69
CA VAL A 96 14.88 -3.61 0.78
C VAL A 96 16.40 -3.77 0.75
N ARG A 97 17.14 -2.77 0.25
CA ARG A 97 18.61 -2.79 0.20
C ARG A 97 19.27 -2.19 1.45
N ASP A 98 18.51 -1.50 2.28
CA ASP A 98 18.97 -0.93 3.54
C ASP A 98 18.58 -1.85 4.70
N ASN A 99 19.48 -2.80 5.00
CA ASN A 99 19.24 -3.81 6.03
C ASN A 99 18.96 -3.22 7.43
N ALA A 100 19.56 -2.08 7.76
CA ALA A 100 19.34 -1.43 9.04
C ALA A 100 17.93 -0.85 9.13
N THR A 101 17.48 -0.16 8.07
CA THR A 101 16.11 0.33 7.96
C THR A 101 15.09 -0.81 7.95
N VAL A 102 15.36 -1.91 7.23
CA VAL A 102 14.49 -3.10 7.21
C VAL A 102 14.36 -3.73 8.60
N ALA A 103 15.46 -3.92 9.33
CA ALA A 103 15.43 -4.49 10.68
C ALA A 103 14.62 -3.61 11.66
N THR A 104 14.79 -2.29 11.56
CA THR A 104 14.05 -1.32 12.38
C THR A 104 12.55 -1.36 12.07
N VAL A 105 12.19 -1.35 10.78
CA VAL A 105 10.78 -1.43 10.34
C VAL A 105 10.16 -2.76 10.77
N SER A 106 10.85 -3.89 10.62
CA SER A 106 10.33 -5.20 11.01
C SER A 106 10.05 -5.25 12.51
N SER A 107 10.99 -4.79 13.33
CA SER A 107 10.84 -4.75 14.79
C SER A 107 9.70 -3.81 15.23
N GLY A 108 9.54 -2.67 14.54
CA GLY A 108 8.45 -1.73 14.77
C GLY A 108 7.08 -2.28 14.37
N ILE A 109 7.00 -3.02 13.26
CA ILE A 109 5.78 -3.72 12.83
C ILE A 109 5.38 -4.77 13.88
N ASP A 110 6.32 -5.56 14.40
CA ASP A 110 6.03 -6.56 15.44
C ASP A 110 5.49 -5.92 16.73
N ALA A 111 6.02 -4.76 17.12
CA ALA A 111 5.52 -4.01 18.26
C ALA A 111 4.10 -3.49 18.02
N ALA A 112 3.85 -2.90 16.84
CA ALA A 112 2.52 -2.42 16.45
C ALA A 112 1.50 -3.57 16.31
N ALA A 113 1.92 -4.76 15.86
CA ALA A 113 1.09 -5.94 15.78
C ALA A 113 0.60 -6.39 17.16
N ARG A 114 1.49 -6.42 18.17
CA ARG A 114 1.11 -6.71 19.55
C ARG A 114 0.13 -5.66 20.08
N GLN A 115 0.35 -4.39 19.78
CA GLN A 115 -0.56 -3.31 20.18
C GLN A 115 -1.96 -3.48 19.55
N ALA A 116 -2.03 -3.79 18.26
CA ALA A 116 -3.28 -4.06 17.56
C ALA A 116 -4.04 -5.25 18.17
N GLN A 117 -3.34 -6.32 18.54
CA GLN A 117 -3.94 -7.48 19.20
C GLN A 117 -4.56 -7.12 20.55
N HIS A 118 -3.87 -6.33 21.39
CA HIS A 118 -4.42 -5.89 22.68
C HIS A 118 -5.65 -4.99 22.52
N LEU A 119 -5.65 -4.12 21.51
CA LEU A 119 -6.76 -3.22 21.22
C LEU A 119 -7.91 -3.89 20.45
N GLY A 120 -7.69 -5.08 19.89
CA GLY A 120 -8.66 -5.78 19.05
C GLY A 120 -8.91 -5.14 17.69
N ASP A 121 -8.08 -4.18 17.28
CA ASP A 121 -8.28 -3.40 16.05
C ASP A 121 -6.93 -2.93 15.44
N SER A 122 -6.65 -3.39 14.22
CA SER A 122 -5.47 -3.00 13.42
C SER A 122 -5.52 -1.58 12.87
N ALA A 123 -6.71 -0.98 12.76
CA ALA A 123 -6.95 0.39 12.33
C ALA A 123 -7.20 1.34 13.51
N HIS A 124 -6.95 0.90 14.75
CA HIS A 124 -7.08 1.77 15.91
C HIS A 124 -6.15 3.00 15.81
N PRO A 125 -6.60 4.21 16.20
CA PRO A 125 -5.80 5.44 16.10
C PRO A 125 -4.38 5.33 16.69
N ASP A 126 -4.23 4.65 17.82
CA ASP A 126 -2.91 4.45 18.44
C ASP A 126 -2.00 3.53 17.63
N VAL A 127 -2.55 2.53 16.94
CA VAL A 127 -1.79 1.65 16.04
C VAL A 127 -1.35 2.43 14.79
N LEU A 128 -2.27 3.23 14.23
CA LEU A 128 -1.96 4.15 13.13
C LEU A 128 -0.88 5.16 13.51
N SER A 129 -0.93 5.68 14.74
CA SER A 129 0.10 6.57 15.28
C SER A 129 1.46 5.89 15.37
N SER A 130 1.52 4.66 15.91
CA SER A 130 2.74 3.86 15.99
C SER A 130 3.34 3.58 14.60
N LEU A 131 2.53 3.10 13.64
CA LEU A 131 2.98 2.84 12.27
C LEU A 131 3.35 4.10 11.51
N GLY A 132 2.61 5.19 11.69
CA GLY A 132 2.89 6.48 11.09
C GLY A 132 4.19 7.09 11.61
N GLY A 133 4.45 6.95 12.92
CA GLY A 133 5.72 7.30 13.56
C GLY A 133 6.87 6.46 13.04
N LEU A 134 6.68 5.14 12.89
CA LEU A 134 7.65 4.23 12.32
C LEU A 134 8.05 4.66 10.90
N TYR A 135 7.09 4.92 10.02
CA TYR A 135 7.36 5.42 8.66
C TYR A 135 8.15 6.73 8.69
N ALA A 136 7.77 7.67 9.56
CA ALA A 136 8.43 8.97 9.68
C ALA A 136 9.90 8.83 10.09
N GLN A 137 10.22 7.94 11.03
CA GLN A 137 11.57 7.74 11.56
C GLN A 137 12.47 6.89 10.64
N THR A 138 11.90 6.22 9.63
CA THR A 138 12.61 5.24 8.81
C THR A 138 12.47 5.56 7.32
N ILE A 139 11.42 5.03 6.68
CA ILE A 139 11.21 5.04 5.23
C ILE A 139 11.14 6.48 4.68
N SER A 140 10.65 7.45 5.45
CA SER A 140 10.53 8.84 4.99
C SER A 140 11.88 9.51 4.64
N HIS A 141 12.99 9.00 5.17
CA HIS A 141 14.33 9.52 4.92
C HIS A 141 14.93 9.04 3.59
N LEU A 142 14.40 7.94 3.05
CA LEU A 142 14.88 7.33 1.81
C LEU A 142 14.51 8.19 0.57
N ARG A 143 15.00 7.78 -0.61
CA ARG A 143 14.74 8.43 -1.89
C ARG A 143 14.21 7.41 -2.91
N PRO A 144 13.30 7.80 -3.83
CA PRO A 144 12.69 9.13 -3.98
C PRO A 144 11.71 9.47 -2.85
N LYS A 145 11.47 10.77 -2.60
CA LYS A 145 10.46 11.17 -1.61
C LYS A 145 9.06 10.90 -2.16
N VAL A 146 8.20 10.35 -1.32
CA VAL A 146 6.77 10.21 -1.62
C VAL A 146 6.08 11.51 -1.21
N MET A 147 5.75 12.34 -2.20
CA MET A 147 5.14 13.65 -1.97
C MET A 147 3.62 13.53 -1.98
N VAL A 148 3.01 13.66 -0.81
CA VAL A 148 1.55 13.73 -0.67
C VAL A 148 1.13 15.19 -0.73
N GLN A 149 0.26 15.52 -1.67
CA GLN A 149 -0.35 16.84 -1.84
C GLN A 149 -1.83 16.74 -1.46
N GLY A 150 -2.37 17.80 -0.87
CA GLY A 150 -3.74 17.84 -0.39
C GLY A 150 -4.08 19.16 0.28
N ASN A 151 -5.19 19.19 1.00
CA ASN A 151 -5.67 20.37 1.70
C ASN A 151 -4.81 20.63 2.96
N PRO A 152 -4.20 21.82 3.11
CA PRO A 152 -3.40 22.18 4.29
C PRO A 152 -4.13 22.03 5.62
N HIS A 153 -5.46 22.22 5.63
CA HIS A 153 -6.27 22.05 6.84
C HIS A 153 -6.18 20.63 7.41
N TYR A 154 -6.25 19.60 6.55
CA TYR A 154 -6.13 18.21 6.97
C TYR A 154 -4.67 17.83 7.21
N LEU A 155 -3.75 18.28 6.36
CA LEU A 155 -2.31 18.00 6.51
C LEU A 155 -1.66 18.68 7.72
N GLY A 156 -2.34 19.63 8.37
CA GLY A 156 -1.93 20.20 9.65
C GLY A 156 -2.32 19.35 10.87
N GLN A 157 -3.20 18.35 10.71
CA GLN A 157 -3.71 17.55 11.82
C GLN A 157 -2.82 16.32 12.06
N ALA A 158 -2.30 16.17 13.29
CA ALA A 158 -1.35 15.10 13.61
C ALA A 158 -1.90 13.69 13.37
N GLY A 159 -3.17 13.44 13.73
CA GLY A 159 -3.83 12.15 13.50
C GLY A 159 -3.96 11.80 12.01
N VAL A 160 -4.36 12.77 11.19
CA VAL A 160 -4.45 12.62 9.72
C VAL A 160 -3.08 12.29 9.13
N VAL A 161 -2.03 13.00 9.53
CA VAL A 161 -0.66 12.76 9.05
C VAL A 161 -0.15 11.39 9.48
N ALA A 162 -0.45 10.96 10.70
CA ALA A 162 -0.11 9.62 11.19
C ALA A 162 -0.79 8.53 10.35
N GLU A 163 -2.10 8.66 10.09
CA GLU A 163 -2.86 7.73 9.27
C GLU A 163 -2.33 7.67 7.83
N ILE A 164 -2.06 8.83 7.21
CA ILE A 164 -1.43 8.89 5.87
C ILE A 164 -0.11 8.12 5.87
N ARG A 165 0.75 8.32 6.86
CA ARG A 165 2.05 7.64 6.94
C ARG A 165 1.92 6.14 7.19
N ALA A 166 0.95 5.72 8.00
CA ALA A 166 0.65 4.30 8.19
C ALA A 166 0.22 3.65 6.86
N LEU A 167 -0.67 4.31 6.10
CA LEU A 167 -1.08 3.83 4.76
C LEU A 167 0.07 3.81 3.75
N LEU A 168 0.99 4.78 3.81
CA LEU A 168 2.20 4.76 2.98
C LEU A 168 3.11 3.57 3.34
N LEU A 169 3.24 3.23 4.62
CA LEU A 169 3.96 2.02 5.04
C LEU A 169 3.30 0.76 4.49
N ALA A 170 1.96 0.67 4.54
CA ALA A 170 1.21 -0.43 3.94
C ALA A 170 1.37 -0.51 2.41
N ALA A 171 1.44 0.64 1.72
CA ALA A 171 1.73 0.70 0.30
C ALA A 171 3.16 0.20 -0.01
N VAL A 172 4.16 0.58 0.81
CA VAL A 172 5.54 0.06 0.67
C VAL A 172 5.56 -1.46 0.91
N ARG A 173 4.87 -1.97 1.92
CA ARG A 173 4.76 -3.42 2.17
C ARG A 173 4.12 -4.17 0.99
N SER A 174 3.09 -3.60 0.39
CA SER A 174 2.44 -4.14 -0.81
C SER A 174 3.36 -4.10 -2.03
N ALA A 175 4.19 -3.05 -2.16
CA ALA A 175 5.23 -2.97 -3.19
C ALA A 175 6.31 -4.05 -3.00
N VAL A 176 6.72 -4.33 -1.76
CA VAL A 176 7.65 -5.43 -1.43
C VAL A 176 7.05 -6.76 -1.86
N LEU A 177 5.77 -7.00 -1.52
CA LEU A 177 5.06 -8.21 -1.94
C LEU A 177 5.01 -8.35 -3.47
N TRP A 178 4.72 -7.27 -4.19
CA TRP A 178 4.72 -7.27 -5.64
C TRP A 178 6.08 -7.68 -6.22
N ARG A 179 7.17 -7.14 -5.66
CA ARG A 179 8.55 -7.50 -6.05
C ARG A 179 8.86 -8.97 -5.75
N GLN A 180 8.44 -9.48 -4.59
CA GLN A 180 8.59 -10.89 -4.20
C GLN A 180 7.87 -11.83 -5.18
N MET A 181 6.73 -11.40 -5.74
CA MET A 181 5.99 -12.15 -6.77
C MET A 181 6.59 -12.03 -8.18
N GLY A 182 7.77 -11.43 -8.31
CA GLY A 182 8.49 -11.23 -9.57
C GLY A 182 8.08 -9.96 -10.32
N GLY A 183 7.31 -9.07 -9.70
CA GLY A 183 6.89 -7.80 -10.28
C GLY A 183 8.06 -6.93 -10.70
N SER A 184 7.88 -6.19 -11.79
CA SER A 184 8.88 -5.26 -12.33
C SER A 184 8.23 -4.08 -13.02
N LEU A 185 8.90 -2.92 -13.06
CA LEU A 185 8.39 -1.76 -13.82
C LEU A 185 8.23 -2.08 -15.31
N TRP A 186 8.98 -3.07 -15.81
CA TRP A 186 8.83 -3.59 -17.17
C TRP A 186 7.47 -4.25 -17.43
N ASP A 187 6.78 -4.72 -16.39
CA ASP A 187 5.44 -5.30 -16.54
C ASP A 187 4.46 -4.26 -17.11
N PHE A 188 4.58 -2.99 -16.72
CA PHE A 188 3.74 -1.89 -17.25
C PHE A 188 3.98 -1.60 -18.72
N LEU A 189 5.18 -1.88 -19.25
CA LEU A 189 5.55 -1.61 -20.65
C LEU A 189 5.29 -2.81 -21.55
N PHE A 190 5.64 -4.02 -21.10
CA PHE A 190 5.63 -5.22 -21.93
C PHE A 190 4.50 -6.21 -21.60
N ALA A 191 3.91 -6.12 -20.40
CA ALA A 191 2.90 -7.05 -19.92
C ALA A 191 1.53 -6.39 -19.66
N LYS A 192 1.30 -5.16 -20.15
CA LYS A 192 0.06 -4.39 -19.92
C LYS A 192 -1.22 -5.22 -20.20
N ARG A 193 -1.23 -5.99 -21.29
CA ARG A 193 -2.38 -6.86 -21.64
C ARG A 193 -2.57 -7.97 -20.61
N ALA A 194 -1.50 -8.67 -20.23
CA ALA A 194 -1.57 -9.74 -19.23
C ALA A 194 -1.99 -9.23 -17.85
N MET A 195 -1.53 -8.02 -17.46
CA MET A 195 -1.96 -7.35 -16.25
C MET A 195 -3.45 -6.99 -16.30
N SER A 196 -3.93 -6.42 -17.41
CA SER A 196 -5.36 -6.11 -17.58
C SER A 196 -6.23 -7.37 -17.49
N GLU A 197 -5.85 -8.45 -18.16
CA GLU A 197 -6.59 -9.71 -18.12
C GLU A 197 -6.58 -10.34 -16.71
N ALA A 198 -5.48 -10.19 -15.95
CA ALA A 198 -5.40 -10.63 -14.56
C ALA A 198 -6.30 -9.79 -13.64
N VAL A 199 -6.35 -8.47 -13.81
CA VAL A 199 -7.31 -7.60 -13.11
C VAL A 199 -8.74 -8.03 -13.40
N ASP A 200 -9.06 -8.30 -14.67
CA ASP A 200 -10.41 -8.71 -15.08
C ASP A 200 -10.80 -10.07 -14.49
N ARG A 201 -9.85 -11.00 -14.30
CA ARG A 201 -10.10 -12.26 -13.60
C ARG A 201 -10.35 -12.05 -12.10
N ALA A 202 -9.57 -11.18 -11.46
CA ALA A 202 -9.68 -10.92 -10.03
C ALA A 202 -10.96 -10.14 -9.63
N LEU A 203 -11.61 -9.47 -10.59
CA LEU A 203 -12.87 -8.74 -10.39
C LEU A 203 -14.14 -9.58 -10.64
N ARG A 204 -14.01 -10.81 -11.14
CA ARG A 204 -15.13 -11.74 -11.35
C ARG A 204 -15.50 -12.43 -10.06
#